data_AF-A0A1V4UU74-F1
#
_entry.id   AF-A0A1V4UU74-F1
#
_cell.length_a   1.000
_cell.length_b   1.000
_cell.length_c   1.000
_cell.angle_alpha   90.00
_cell.angle_beta   90.00
_cell.angle_gamma   90.00
#
_symmetry.space_group_name_H-M   'P 1'
#
loop_
_entity.id
_entity.type
_entity.pdbx_description
1 polymer ?
#
loop_
_entity_poly.entity_id
_entity_poly.type
_entity_poly.pdbx_seq_one_letter_code
_entity_poly.pdbx_strand_id
1 'polypeptide(L)'
;MEETFDELVTKHTRRELEEMALKYGVQTFGGPKAQLAEAILEAAKKQKEMSQPAAQEGSKEATPKQTIAAEKPKPKEGQPSVGKRGVMAKAAAIDNKSRELQKAGRSIREEGIKEMTKSVKEFQSSVGKMSKEMHSEARKMLEDGQQRLNAGLTEFRRATDDQIRENRDAIAKFNSGAREIRSSTETMSKELQRAGKRIREEGYKNLQNGLSSFRNSVDAQIKENQAAISRIDSATRELIGRANSFQEEIRRYQGQDLQNYIKDFYYG
;
A
#
# COMPACT_ATOMS: atom_id res chain seq x y z
N MET A 1 22.00 -0.06 15.49
CA MET A 1 21.42 1.30 15.57
C MET A 1 20.04 1.19 14.96
N GLU A 2 19.00 1.51 15.73
CA GLU A 2 17.63 1.56 15.19
C GLU A 2 17.53 2.81 14.33
N GLU A 3 17.24 2.63 13.04
CA GLU A 3 16.99 3.75 12.13
C GLU A 3 15.72 4.47 12.55
N THR A 4 15.73 5.79 12.44
CA THR A 4 14.55 6.61 12.76
C THR A 4 13.54 6.60 11.60
N PHE A 5 12.30 6.98 11.88
CA PHE A 5 11.23 7.06 10.87
C PHE A 5 11.65 7.87 9.63
N ASP A 6 12.26 9.04 9.85
CA ASP A 6 12.70 9.92 8.77
C ASP A 6 13.82 9.28 7.94
N GLU A 7 14.72 8.51 8.56
CA GLU A 7 15.77 7.78 7.84
C GLU A 7 15.20 6.64 6.99
N LEU A 8 14.23 5.89 7.50
CA LEU A 8 13.55 4.83 6.76
C LEU A 8 12.80 5.38 5.53
N VAL A 9 12.10 6.50 5.69
CA VAL A 9 11.34 7.13 4.60
C VAL A 9 12.25 7.81 3.58
N THR A 10 13.45 8.28 3.96
CA THR A 10 14.35 9.00 3.04
C THR A 10 15.38 8.09 2.36
N LYS A 11 15.97 7.13 3.06
CA LYS A 11 17.06 6.29 2.55
C LYS A 11 16.59 5.10 1.71
N HIS A 12 15.41 4.55 1.99
CA HIS A 12 14.95 3.31 1.36
C HIS A 12 13.93 3.53 0.26
N THR A 13 13.91 2.69 -0.76
CA THR A 13 12.81 2.68 -1.74
C THR A 13 11.56 2.01 -1.15
N ARG A 14 10.38 2.24 -1.74
CA ARG A 14 9.14 1.59 -1.28
C ARG A 14 9.26 0.06 -1.27
N ARG A 15 9.90 -0.50 -2.30
CA ARG A 15 10.11 -1.95 -2.44
C ARG A 15 11.04 -2.51 -1.35
N GLU A 16 12.09 -1.78 -0.99
CA GLU A 16 12.97 -2.14 0.13
C GLU A 16 12.24 -2.12 1.48
N LEU A 17 11.33 -1.16 1.68
CA LEU A 17 10.48 -1.13 2.88
C LEU A 17 9.47 -2.28 2.90
N GLU A 18 8.93 -2.70 1.76
CA GLU A 18 8.07 -3.89 1.69
C GLU A 18 8.85 -5.18 2.02
N GLU A 19 10.10 -5.31 1.55
CA GLU A 19 10.98 -6.43 1.92
C GLU A 19 11.37 -6.42 3.40
N MET A 20 11.62 -5.24 3.99
CA MET A 20 11.88 -5.11 5.42
C MET A 20 10.64 -5.43 6.26
N ALA A 21 9.45 -4.94 5.88
CA ALA A 21 8.19 -5.25 6.54
C ALA A 21 7.93 -6.77 6.58
N LEU A 22 8.22 -7.48 5.49
CA LEU A 22 8.16 -8.94 5.43
C LEU A 22 9.09 -9.63 6.43
N LYS A 23 10.33 -9.14 6.60
CA LYS A 23 11.28 -9.69 7.59
C LYS A 23 10.78 -9.53 9.03
N TYR A 24 10.03 -8.46 9.31
CA TYR A 24 9.40 -8.21 10.61
C TYR A 24 8.00 -8.85 10.75
N GLY A 25 7.55 -9.64 9.77
CA GLY A 25 6.27 -10.36 9.82
C GLY A 25 5.04 -9.48 9.55
N VAL A 26 5.22 -8.28 9.00
CA VAL A 26 4.14 -7.35 8.68
C VAL A 26 3.59 -7.66 7.28
N GLN A 27 2.34 -8.13 7.19
CA GLN A 27 1.66 -8.45 5.92
C GLN A 27 0.90 -7.24 5.33
N THR A 28 1.49 -6.05 5.31
CA THR A 28 0.85 -4.87 4.72
C THR A 28 1.29 -4.69 3.27
N PHE A 29 0.42 -5.05 2.33
CA PHE A 29 0.61 -4.79 0.90
C PHE A 29 -0.44 -3.78 0.44
N GLY A 30 -0.09 -2.49 0.41
CA GLY A 30 -0.96 -1.49 -0.22
C GLY A 30 -0.86 -0.02 0.23
N GLY A 31 -0.19 0.30 1.34
CA GLY A 31 -0.14 1.67 1.88
C GLY A 31 0.95 2.58 1.29
N PRO A 32 0.87 3.91 1.52
CA PRO A 32 1.97 4.85 1.28
C PRO A 32 3.23 4.49 2.07
N LYS A 33 4.38 4.95 1.57
CA LYS A 33 5.72 4.68 2.11
C LYS A 33 5.85 4.96 3.62
N ALA A 34 5.19 6.02 4.09
CA ALA A 34 5.14 6.39 5.51
C ALA A 34 4.48 5.32 6.39
N GLN A 35 3.38 4.72 5.93
CA GLN A 35 2.67 3.66 6.69
C GLN A 35 3.50 2.38 6.78
N LEU A 36 4.29 2.07 5.75
CA LEU A 36 5.23 0.94 5.78
C LEU A 36 6.35 1.19 6.81
N ALA A 37 6.94 2.40 6.82
CA ALA A 37 7.98 2.75 7.79
C ALA A 37 7.48 2.72 9.25
N GLU A 38 6.26 3.21 9.49
CA GLU A 38 5.62 3.18 10.81
C GLU A 38 5.34 1.74 11.29
N ALA A 39 4.79 0.90 10.41
CA ALA A 39 4.52 -0.50 10.73
C ALA A 39 5.81 -1.32 10.99
N ILE A 40 6.89 -1.03 10.27
CA ILE A 40 8.21 -1.63 10.51
C ILE A 40 8.73 -1.26 11.91
N LEU A 41 8.65 0.01 12.30
CA LEU A 41 9.10 0.47 13.62
C LEU A 41 8.28 -0.14 14.76
N GLU A 42 6.96 -0.24 14.58
CA GLU A 42 6.08 -0.84 15.58
C GLU A 42 6.35 -2.34 15.76
N ALA A 43 6.58 -3.06 14.65
CA ALA A 43 6.93 -4.48 14.69
C ALA A 43 8.31 -4.73 15.31
N ALA A 44 9.29 -3.88 15.00
CA ALA A 44 10.62 -3.92 15.62
C ALA A 44 10.55 -3.70 17.15
N LYS A 45 9.70 -2.77 17.60
CA LYS A 45 9.47 -2.52 19.02
C LYS A 45 8.81 -3.73 19.72
N LYS A 46 7.80 -4.34 19.10
CA LYS A 46 7.14 -5.56 19.63
C LYS A 46 8.09 -6.75 19.74
N GLN A 47 8.99 -6.96 18.77
CA GLN A 47 10.02 -8.00 18.89
C GLN A 47 11.00 -7.75 20.03
N LYS A 48 11.33 -6.48 20.31
CA LYS A 48 12.22 -6.11 21.41
C LYS A 48 11.58 -6.33 22.79
N GLU A 49 10.27 -6.08 22.91
CA GLU A 49 9.50 -6.37 24.13
C GLU A 49 9.33 -7.87 24.39
N MET A 50 9.15 -8.69 23.34
CA MET A 50 9.10 -10.16 23.49
C MET A 50 10.45 -10.81 23.83
N SER A 51 11.57 -10.07 23.72
CA SER A 51 12.93 -10.57 23.97
C SER A 51 13.43 -10.30 25.40
N GLN A 52 12.64 -9.66 26.26
CA GLN A 52 12.99 -9.45 27.67
C GLN A 52 12.28 -10.47 28.58
N PRO A 53 13.02 -11.28 29.37
CA PRO A 53 12.39 -12.17 30.34
C PRO A 53 11.90 -11.34 31.55
N ALA A 54 10.60 -11.10 31.61
CA ALA A 54 9.94 -10.59 32.81
C ALA A 54 9.83 -11.72 33.84
N ALA A 55 10.47 -11.50 34.98
CA ALA A 55 10.39 -12.33 36.16
C ALA A 55 9.06 -12.12 36.90
N GLN A 56 8.59 -13.22 37.51
CA GLN A 56 7.73 -13.34 38.70
C GLN A 56 6.19 -13.27 38.61
N GLU A 57 5.63 -14.09 39.52
CA GLU A 57 4.24 -14.24 40.02
C GLU A 57 3.27 -15.02 39.14
N GLY A 58 2.57 -16.07 39.57
CA GLY A 58 2.44 -16.79 40.84
C GLY A 58 1.11 -17.54 40.81
N SER A 59 1.06 -18.83 41.15
CA SER A 59 -0.19 -19.50 41.59
C SER A 59 0.12 -20.86 42.22
N LYS A 60 -0.23 -20.98 43.50
CA LYS A 60 -0.24 -22.19 44.33
C LYS A 60 -1.59 -22.91 44.23
N GLU A 61 -1.62 -24.12 44.81
CA GLU A 61 -2.79 -24.83 45.40
C GLU A 61 -3.80 -25.48 44.45
N ALA A 62 -4.40 -26.65 44.73
CA ALA A 62 -4.33 -27.58 45.86
C ALA A 62 -4.93 -28.94 45.45
N THR A 63 -4.42 -30.03 46.03
CA THR A 63 -5.07 -31.35 46.13
C THR A 63 -6.12 -31.33 47.26
N PRO A 64 -7.10 -32.26 47.26
CA PRO A 64 -7.28 -33.02 48.50
C PRO A 64 -7.55 -34.52 48.30
N LYS A 65 -6.83 -35.32 49.11
CA LYS A 65 -7.14 -36.70 49.50
C LYS A 65 -8.26 -36.69 50.56
N GLN A 66 -9.18 -37.65 50.50
CA GLN A 66 -9.95 -38.07 51.68
C GLN A 66 -10.04 -39.60 51.77
N THR A 67 -9.31 -40.11 52.76
CA THR A 67 -9.41 -41.45 53.36
C THR A 67 -10.49 -41.44 54.43
N ILE A 68 -11.41 -42.42 54.42
CA ILE A 68 -12.29 -42.71 55.56
C ILE A 68 -11.91 -44.11 56.10
N ALA A 69 -11.41 -44.10 57.34
CA ALA A 69 -11.09 -45.27 58.13
C ALA A 69 -12.39 -45.89 58.70
N ALA A 70 -12.56 -47.20 58.56
CA ALA A 70 -13.61 -47.95 59.24
C ALA A 70 -13.04 -48.60 60.50
N GLU A 71 -13.62 -48.21 61.63
CA GLU A 71 -13.29 -48.54 63.00
C GLU A 71 -13.73 -49.98 63.36
N LYS A 72 -12.82 -50.76 63.93
CA LYS A 72 -13.07 -52.06 64.57
C LYS A 72 -13.82 -51.86 65.90
N PRO A 73 -14.84 -52.68 66.23
CA PRO A 73 -15.22 -52.93 67.62
C PRO A 73 -14.64 -54.26 68.15
N LYS A 74 -14.05 -54.18 69.35
CA LYS A 74 -13.59 -55.30 70.20
C LYS A 74 -14.75 -56.21 70.65
N PRO A 75 -14.54 -57.54 70.82
CA PRO A 75 -15.46 -58.37 71.58
C PRO A 75 -15.13 -58.28 73.08
N LYS A 76 -16.15 -58.09 73.93
CA LYS A 76 -16.05 -58.26 75.39
C LYS A 76 -16.47 -59.69 75.77
N GLU A 77 -15.62 -60.31 76.56
CA GLU A 77 -15.80 -61.60 77.23
C GLU A 77 -16.97 -61.60 78.22
N GLY A 78 -17.56 -62.78 78.39
CA GLY A 78 -18.55 -63.09 79.41
C GLY A 78 -19.03 -64.54 79.30
N GLN A 79 -18.25 -65.48 79.83
CA GLN A 79 -18.73 -66.83 80.13
C GLN A 79 -19.71 -66.79 81.32
N PRO A 80 -20.75 -67.65 81.30
CA PRO A 80 -21.15 -68.31 82.54
C PRO A 80 -21.21 -69.83 82.39
N SER A 81 -20.55 -70.51 83.32
CA SER A 81 -20.62 -71.94 83.58
C SER A 81 -21.95 -72.33 84.19
N VAL A 82 -22.75 -73.22 83.57
CA VAL A 82 -23.82 -73.96 84.30
C VAL A 82 -24.17 -75.29 83.61
N GLY A 83 -24.04 -76.39 84.36
CA GLY A 83 -25.01 -77.49 84.50
C GLY A 83 -25.39 -78.37 83.30
N LYS A 84 -25.02 -79.66 83.38
CA LYS A 84 -25.27 -80.77 82.43
C LYS A 84 -26.75 -81.22 82.25
N ARG A 85 -27.75 -80.34 82.42
CA ARG A 85 -29.17 -80.62 82.09
C ARG A 85 -29.82 -79.60 81.13
N GLY A 86 -29.07 -78.60 80.64
CA GLY A 86 -29.57 -77.51 79.78
C GLY A 86 -29.17 -77.54 78.29
N VAL A 87 -28.58 -78.64 77.81
CA VAL A 87 -27.96 -78.71 76.46
C VAL A 87 -29.01 -78.69 75.33
N MET A 88 -30.18 -79.27 75.54
CA MET A 88 -31.28 -79.27 74.55
C MET A 88 -32.00 -77.91 74.45
N ALA A 89 -32.16 -77.17 75.56
CA ALA A 89 -32.78 -75.84 75.57
C ALA A 89 -31.84 -74.77 74.96
N LYS A 90 -30.52 -74.89 75.18
CA LYS A 90 -29.52 -74.04 74.52
C LYS A 90 -29.45 -74.29 73.01
N ALA A 91 -29.60 -75.54 72.55
CA ALA A 91 -29.65 -75.85 71.12
C ALA A 91 -30.87 -75.20 70.43
N ALA A 92 -32.07 -75.30 71.02
CA ALA A 92 -33.27 -74.65 70.49
C ALA A 92 -33.17 -73.10 70.48
N ALA A 93 -32.54 -72.50 71.49
CA ALA A 93 -32.28 -71.06 71.51
C ALA A 93 -31.26 -70.63 70.45
N ILE A 94 -30.24 -71.45 70.19
CA ILE A 94 -29.24 -71.22 69.12
C ILE A 94 -29.90 -71.35 67.75
N ASP A 95 -30.74 -72.35 67.53
CA ASP A 95 -31.46 -72.54 66.26
C ASP A 95 -32.47 -71.41 65.99
N ASN A 96 -33.20 -70.96 67.01
CA ASN A 96 -34.09 -69.80 66.88
C ASN A 96 -33.32 -68.52 66.56
N LYS A 97 -32.19 -68.27 67.24
CA LYS A 97 -31.34 -67.11 66.96
C LYS A 97 -30.69 -67.20 65.58
N SER A 98 -30.31 -68.39 65.14
CA SER A 98 -29.81 -68.64 63.78
C SER A 98 -30.88 -68.35 62.72
N ARG A 99 -32.13 -68.79 62.95
CA ARG A 99 -33.26 -68.48 62.07
C ARG A 99 -33.59 -66.99 62.04
N GLU A 100 -33.55 -66.30 63.18
CA GLU A 100 -33.74 -64.85 63.25
C GLU A 100 -32.62 -64.09 62.53
N LEU A 101 -31.36 -64.50 62.70
CA LEU A 101 -30.22 -63.92 61.97
C LEU A 101 -30.31 -64.18 60.47
N GLN A 102 -30.76 -65.37 60.05
CA GLN A 102 -31.03 -65.65 58.64
C GLN A 102 -32.18 -64.79 58.09
N LYS A 103 -33.25 -64.59 58.87
CA LYS A 103 -34.38 -63.75 58.47
C LYS A 103 -33.98 -62.27 58.39
N ALA A 104 -33.22 -61.76 59.36
CA ALA A 104 -32.66 -60.41 59.35
C ALA A 104 -31.68 -60.22 58.19
N GLY A 105 -30.79 -61.19 57.95
CA GLY A 105 -29.86 -61.16 56.82
C GLY A 105 -30.55 -61.22 55.46
N ARG A 106 -31.65 -61.97 55.33
CA ARG A 106 -32.51 -61.94 54.13
C ARG A 106 -33.20 -60.59 53.97
N SER A 107 -33.79 -60.05 55.04
CA SER A 107 -34.46 -58.74 55.01
C SER A 107 -33.51 -57.62 54.61
N ILE A 108 -32.31 -57.54 55.21
CA ILE A 108 -31.29 -56.54 54.86
C ILE A 108 -30.86 -56.68 53.40
N ARG A 109 -30.69 -57.91 52.93
CA ARG A 109 -30.32 -58.16 51.52
C ARG A 109 -31.44 -57.73 50.58
N GLU A 110 -32.68 -58.08 50.87
CA GLU A 110 -33.84 -57.74 50.04
C GLU A 110 -34.09 -56.23 50.00
N GLU A 111 -33.98 -55.55 51.15
CA GLU A 111 -34.10 -54.09 51.26
C GLU A 111 -32.95 -53.38 50.53
N GLY A 112 -31.71 -53.85 50.71
CA GLY A 112 -30.55 -53.35 49.98
C GLY A 112 -30.69 -53.52 48.46
N ILE A 113 -31.19 -54.67 47.99
CA ILE A 113 -31.47 -54.90 46.56
C ILE A 113 -32.57 -53.95 46.07
N LYS A 114 -33.63 -53.72 46.86
CA LYS A 114 -34.71 -52.79 46.49
C LYS A 114 -34.21 -51.36 46.37
N GLU A 115 -33.46 -50.86 47.35
CA GLU A 115 -32.90 -49.50 47.33
C GLU A 115 -31.87 -49.31 46.21
N MET A 116 -31.02 -50.31 45.96
CA MET A 116 -30.12 -50.29 44.80
C MET A 116 -30.90 -50.26 43.49
N THR A 117 -31.92 -51.12 43.35
CA THR A 117 -32.73 -51.17 42.12
C THR A 117 -33.45 -49.85 41.88
N LYS A 118 -33.96 -49.22 42.95
CA LYS A 118 -34.58 -47.89 42.89
C LYS A 118 -33.57 -46.82 42.48
N SER A 119 -32.42 -46.76 43.14
CA SER A 119 -31.33 -45.83 42.82
C SER A 119 -30.84 -45.98 41.38
N VAL A 120 -30.69 -47.22 40.88
CA VAL A 120 -30.30 -47.49 39.49
C VAL A 120 -31.37 -47.00 38.52
N LYS A 121 -32.66 -47.20 38.81
CA LYS A 121 -33.76 -46.70 37.97
C LYS A 121 -33.80 -45.17 37.95
N GLU A 122 -33.63 -44.51 39.08
CA GLU A 122 -33.58 -43.04 39.18
C GLU A 122 -32.37 -42.49 38.41
N PHE A 123 -31.20 -43.11 38.58
CA PHE A 123 -30.01 -42.75 37.82
C PHE A 123 -30.20 -42.93 36.31
N GLN A 124 -30.72 -44.08 35.86
CA GLN A 124 -31.03 -44.31 34.44
C GLN A 124 -32.04 -43.30 33.89
N SER A 125 -33.07 -42.93 34.68
CA SER A 125 -34.03 -41.90 34.30
C SER A 125 -33.38 -40.52 34.18
N SER A 126 -32.51 -40.15 35.14
CA SER A 126 -31.76 -38.89 35.12
C SER A 126 -30.82 -38.81 33.92
N VAL A 127 -30.07 -39.87 33.64
CA VAL A 127 -29.18 -39.96 32.46
C VAL A 127 -30.01 -39.87 31.17
N GLY A 128 -31.17 -40.51 31.11
CA GLY A 128 -32.06 -40.43 29.96
C GLY A 128 -32.62 -39.02 29.73
N LYS A 129 -32.95 -38.28 30.80
CA LYS A 129 -33.38 -36.87 30.70
C LYS A 129 -32.24 -35.98 30.24
N MET A 130 -31.08 -36.08 30.88
CA MET A 130 -29.87 -35.32 30.52
C MET A 130 -29.47 -35.57 29.05
N SER A 131 -29.49 -36.82 28.58
CA SER A 131 -29.21 -37.14 27.18
C SER A 131 -30.20 -36.47 26.21
N LYS A 132 -31.49 -36.46 26.53
CA LYS A 132 -32.50 -35.78 25.70
C LYS A 132 -32.30 -34.26 25.68
N GLU A 133 -31.98 -33.66 26.82
CA GLU A 133 -31.68 -32.24 26.93
C GLU A 133 -30.44 -31.87 26.12
N MET A 134 -29.34 -32.63 26.27
CA MET A 134 -28.12 -32.45 25.48
C MET A 134 -28.38 -32.57 23.97
N HIS A 135 -29.17 -33.56 23.54
CA HIS A 135 -29.52 -33.69 22.13
C HIS A 135 -30.40 -32.53 21.63
N SER A 136 -31.33 -32.04 22.45
CA SER A 136 -32.16 -30.89 22.11
C SER A 136 -31.33 -29.62 22.01
N GLU A 137 -30.41 -29.40 22.94
CA GLU A 137 -29.51 -28.24 22.95
C GLU A 137 -28.55 -28.27 21.77
N ALA A 138 -27.93 -29.43 21.49
CA ALA A 138 -27.07 -29.62 20.34
C ALA A 138 -27.80 -29.31 19.01
N ARG A 139 -29.07 -29.74 18.87
CA ARG A 139 -29.87 -29.40 17.67
C ARG A 139 -30.11 -27.90 17.56
N LYS A 140 -30.50 -27.23 18.66
CA LYS A 140 -30.69 -25.78 18.67
C LYS A 140 -29.41 -25.03 18.29
N MET A 141 -28.26 -25.45 18.81
CA MET A 141 -26.97 -24.86 18.47
C MET A 141 -26.60 -25.06 17.00
N LEU A 142 -26.90 -26.23 16.43
CA LEU A 142 -26.68 -26.49 15.00
C LEU A 142 -27.60 -25.63 14.13
N GLU A 143 -28.87 -25.50 14.48
CA GLU A 143 -29.83 -24.66 13.76
C GLU A 143 -29.45 -23.18 13.83
N ASP A 144 -29.11 -22.65 15.01
CA ASP A 144 -28.62 -21.27 15.18
C ASP A 144 -27.30 -21.05 14.42
N GLY A 145 -26.36 -21.99 14.51
CA GLY A 145 -25.12 -21.95 13.75
C GLY A 145 -25.34 -21.91 12.24
N GLN A 146 -26.27 -22.73 11.72
CA GLN A 146 -26.64 -22.75 10.31
C GLN A 146 -27.30 -21.44 9.88
N GLN A 147 -28.19 -20.87 10.71
CA GLN A 147 -28.84 -19.59 10.42
C GLN A 147 -27.82 -18.45 10.35
N ARG A 148 -26.92 -18.36 11.33
CA ARG A 148 -25.84 -17.35 11.35
C ARG A 148 -24.91 -17.49 10.17
N LEU A 149 -24.52 -18.71 9.82
CA LEU A 149 -23.68 -18.98 8.65
C LEU A 149 -24.37 -18.53 7.36
N ASN A 150 -25.65 -18.87 7.18
CA ASN A 150 -26.42 -18.47 6.00
C ASN A 150 -26.59 -16.95 5.89
N ALA A 151 -26.82 -16.28 7.03
CA ALA A 151 -26.88 -14.82 7.09
C ALA A 151 -25.53 -14.21 6.67
N GLY A 152 -24.43 -14.69 7.26
CA GLY A 152 -23.07 -14.24 6.92
C GLY A 152 -22.72 -14.47 5.45
N LEU A 153 -23.09 -15.62 4.87
CA LEU A 153 -22.90 -15.90 3.44
C LEU A 153 -23.71 -14.96 2.55
N THR A 154 -24.93 -14.59 2.97
CA THR A 154 -25.79 -13.67 2.22
C THR A 154 -25.20 -12.25 2.25
N GLU A 155 -24.74 -11.79 3.41
CA GLU A 155 -24.07 -10.49 3.56
C GLU A 155 -22.77 -10.44 2.77
N PHE A 156 -21.95 -11.48 2.86
CA PHE A 156 -20.70 -11.58 2.10
C PHE A 156 -20.94 -11.52 0.58
N ARG A 157 -21.95 -12.24 0.07
CA ARG A 157 -22.34 -12.18 -1.34
C ARG A 157 -22.76 -10.77 -1.75
N ARG A 158 -23.63 -10.13 -0.97
CA ARG A 158 -24.07 -8.74 -1.22
C ARG A 158 -22.89 -7.77 -1.27
N ALA A 159 -21.99 -7.85 -0.29
CA ALA A 159 -20.79 -7.01 -0.25
C ALA A 159 -19.89 -7.23 -1.49
N THR A 160 -19.73 -8.49 -1.91
CA THR A 160 -18.98 -8.84 -3.13
C THR A 160 -19.65 -8.27 -4.38
N ASP A 161 -20.97 -8.40 -4.51
CA ASP A 161 -21.73 -7.87 -5.65
C ASP A 161 -21.68 -6.34 -5.71
N ASP A 162 -21.76 -5.67 -4.56
CA ASP A 162 -21.61 -4.22 -4.46
C ASP A 162 -20.22 -3.76 -4.90
N GLN A 163 -19.17 -4.45 -4.46
CA GLN A 163 -17.81 -4.16 -4.89
C GLN A 163 -17.59 -4.41 -6.39
N ILE A 164 -18.20 -5.47 -6.95
CA ILE A 164 -18.17 -5.74 -8.39
C ILE A 164 -18.84 -4.59 -9.16
N ARG A 165 -19.98 -4.10 -8.67
CA ARG A 165 -20.69 -2.97 -9.28
C ARG A 165 -19.87 -1.69 -9.24
N GLU A 166 -19.31 -1.35 -8.08
CA GLU A 166 -18.46 -0.17 -7.92
C GLU A 166 -17.23 -0.23 -8.84
N ASN A 167 -16.57 -1.39 -8.93
CA ASN A 167 -15.45 -1.59 -9.85
C ASN A 167 -15.86 -1.42 -11.32
N ARG A 168 -17.04 -1.92 -11.71
CA ARG A 168 -17.55 -1.72 -13.08
C ARG A 168 -17.80 -0.25 -13.38
N ASP A 169 -18.38 0.49 -12.44
CA ASP A 169 -18.63 1.93 -12.59
C ASP A 169 -17.32 2.72 -12.65
N ALA A 170 -16.32 2.35 -11.84
CA ALA A 170 -14.99 2.94 -11.88
C ALA A 170 -14.30 2.69 -13.22
N ILE A 171 -14.37 1.47 -13.75
CA ILE A 171 -13.83 1.12 -15.07
C ILE A 171 -14.55 1.91 -16.18
N ALA A 172 -15.87 2.08 -16.10
CA ALA A 172 -16.63 2.85 -17.07
C ALA A 172 -16.19 4.33 -17.07
N LYS A 173 -16.05 4.94 -15.88
CA LYS A 173 -15.55 6.32 -15.73
C LYS A 173 -14.11 6.46 -16.25
N PHE A 174 -13.24 5.51 -15.92
CA PHE A 174 -11.87 5.49 -16.40
C PHE A 174 -11.81 5.42 -17.94
N ASN A 175 -12.60 4.55 -18.55
CA ASN A 175 -12.67 4.43 -20.01
C ASN A 175 -13.22 5.71 -20.67
N SER A 176 -14.19 6.38 -20.07
CA SER A 176 -14.66 7.69 -20.54
C SER A 176 -13.55 8.73 -20.48
N GLY A 177 -12.89 8.86 -19.32
CA GLY A 177 -11.77 9.79 -19.15
C GLY A 177 -10.61 9.52 -20.10
N ALA A 178 -10.28 8.24 -20.34
CA ALA A 178 -9.25 7.86 -21.30
C ALA A 178 -9.61 8.25 -22.74
N ARG A 179 -10.89 8.14 -23.13
CA ARG A 179 -11.37 8.59 -24.45
C ARG A 179 -11.30 10.11 -24.60
N GLU A 180 -11.67 10.85 -23.55
CA GLU A 180 -11.60 12.31 -23.53
C GLU A 180 -10.15 12.80 -23.66
N ILE A 181 -9.23 12.22 -22.88
CA ILE A 181 -7.79 12.53 -22.98
C ILE A 181 -7.29 12.28 -24.40
N ARG A 182 -7.60 11.11 -24.97
CA ARG A 182 -7.19 10.77 -26.34
C ARG A 182 -7.72 11.78 -27.36
N SER A 183 -9.01 12.13 -27.27
CA SER A 183 -9.63 13.11 -28.18
C SER A 183 -9.00 14.51 -28.04
N SER A 184 -8.71 14.93 -26.82
CA SER A 184 -8.03 16.19 -26.52
C SER A 184 -6.61 16.20 -27.10
N THR A 185 -5.84 15.13 -26.89
CA THR A 185 -4.49 14.98 -27.46
C THR A 185 -4.50 15.00 -28.99
N GLU A 186 -5.45 14.31 -29.63
CA GLU A 186 -5.60 14.33 -31.09
C GLU A 186 -5.94 15.74 -31.61
N THR A 187 -6.79 16.48 -30.90
CA THR A 187 -7.16 17.86 -31.26
C THR A 187 -5.95 18.79 -31.13
N MET A 188 -5.25 18.74 -29.99
CA MET A 188 -4.05 19.52 -29.74
C MET A 188 -2.95 19.22 -30.77
N SER A 189 -2.76 17.95 -31.14
CA SER A 189 -1.80 17.55 -32.17
C SER A 189 -2.12 18.20 -33.53
N LYS A 190 -3.39 18.19 -33.94
CA LYS A 190 -3.83 18.85 -35.18
C LYS A 190 -3.64 20.35 -35.13
N GLU A 191 -3.90 20.99 -34.00
CA GLU A 191 -3.69 22.43 -33.82
C GLU A 191 -2.21 22.80 -33.90
N LEU A 192 -1.33 22.04 -33.24
CA LEU A 192 0.12 22.22 -33.33
C LEU A 192 0.63 22.04 -34.77
N GLN A 193 0.14 21.03 -35.49
CA GLN A 193 0.48 20.84 -36.90
C GLN A 193 0.05 22.03 -37.76
N ARG A 194 -1.17 22.55 -37.54
CA ARG A 194 -1.68 23.74 -38.26
C ARG A 194 -0.86 24.99 -37.93
N ALA A 195 -0.56 25.21 -36.64
CA ALA A 195 0.27 26.34 -36.20
C ALA A 195 1.68 26.25 -36.81
N GLY A 196 2.32 25.08 -36.78
CA GLY A 196 3.63 24.87 -37.39
C GLY A 196 3.62 25.04 -38.92
N LYS A 197 2.52 24.71 -39.59
CA LYS A 197 2.36 25.01 -41.02
C LYS A 197 2.26 26.52 -41.27
N ARG A 198 1.45 27.24 -40.50
CA ARG A 198 1.31 28.71 -40.60
C ARG A 198 2.64 29.42 -40.37
N ILE A 199 3.37 29.07 -39.31
CA ILE A 199 4.69 29.66 -39.01
C ILE A 199 5.65 29.48 -40.18
N ARG A 200 5.67 28.30 -40.82
CA ARG A 200 6.53 28.07 -41.99
C ARG A 200 6.10 28.91 -43.20
N GLU A 201 4.80 28.98 -43.47
CA GLU A 201 4.27 29.76 -44.61
C GLU A 201 4.47 31.27 -44.42
N GLU A 202 4.14 31.80 -43.24
CA GLU A 202 4.35 33.20 -42.89
C GLU A 202 5.84 33.55 -42.82
N GLY A 203 6.65 32.67 -42.22
CA GLY A 203 8.10 32.81 -42.19
C GLY A 203 8.70 32.89 -43.59
N TYR A 204 8.28 32.00 -44.50
CA TYR A 204 8.75 32.02 -45.89
C TYR A 204 8.34 33.30 -46.61
N LYS A 205 7.08 33.73 -46.50
CA LYS A 205 6.60 34.97 -47.11
C LYS A 205 7.34 36.20 -46.58
N ASN A 206 7.53 36.29 -45.27
CA ASN A 206 8.23 37.41 -44.65
C ASN A 206 9.71 37.45 -45.07
N LEU A 207 10.38 36.29 -45.13
CA LEU A 207 11.75 36.20 -45.63
C LEU A 207 11.83 36.60 -47.11
N GLN A 208 10.93 36.13 -47.95
CA GLN A 208 10.90 36.49 -49.37
C GLN A 208 10.68 38.00 -49.57
N ASN A 209 9.75 38.60 -48.82
CA ASN A 209 9.50 40.04 -48.85
C ASN A 209 10.70 40.84 -48.35
N GLY A 210 11.33 40.39 -47.27
CA GLY A 210 12.54 41.00 -46.72
C GLY A 210 13.71 40.95 -47.70
N LEU A 211 13.96 39.79 -48.31
CA LEU A 211 15.00 39.60 -49.32
C LEU A 211 14.75 40.46 -50.57
N SER A 212 13.50 40.56 -51.04
CA SER A 212 13.17 41.41 -52.17
C SER A 212 13.39 42.89 -51.86
N SER A 213 13.00 43.34 -50.66
CA SER A 213 13.19 44.72 -50.21
C SER A 213 14.68 45.06 -50.08
N PHE A 214 15.46 44.14 -49.50
CA PHE A 214 16.90 44.26 -49.38
C PHE A 214 17.57 44.35 -50.76
N ARG A 215 17.22 43.46 -51.69
CA ARG A 215 17.74 43.48 -53.06
C ARG A 215 17.44 44.82 -53.75
N ASN A 216 16.20 45.30 -53.66
CA ASN A 216 15.82 46.59 -54.25
C ASN A 216 16.64 47.75 -53.66
N SER A 217 16.91 47.73 -52.34
CA SER A 217 17.76 48.71 -51.68
C SER A 217 19.20 48.66 -52.18
N VAL A 218 19.76 47.46 -52.35
CA VAL A 218 21.11 47.27 -52.90
C VAL A 218 21.18 47.77 -54.35
N ASP A 219 20.20 47.40 -55.18
CA ASP A 219 20.13 47.85 -56.57
C ASP A 219 20.01 49.39 -56.67
N ALA A 220 19.26 50.01 -55.77
CA ALA A 220 19.16 51.47 -55.68
C ALA A 220 20.51 52.11 -55.31
N GLN A 221 21.21 51.58 -54.30
CA GLN A 221 22.54 52.04 -53.91
C GLN A 221 23.57 51.87 -55.04
N ILE A 222 23.51 50.76 -55.79
CA ILE A 222 24.38 50.53 -56.95
C ILE A 222 24.16 51.61 -58.00
N LYS A 223 22.90 51.95 -58.32
CA LYS A 223 22.57 53.01 -59.27
C LYS A 223 23.05 54.38 -58.80
N GLU A 224 22.85 54.70 -57.52
CA GLU A 224 23.32 55.95 -56.93
C GLU A 224 24.84 56.06 -57.00
N ASN A 225 25.57 54.99 -56.65
CA ASN A 225 27.03 54.94 -56.74
C ASN A 225 27.52 55.08 -58.18
N GLN A 226 26.86 54.42 -59.15
CA GLN A 226 27.18 54.58 -60.58
C GLN A 226 27.00 56.02 -61.06
N ALA A 227 25.92 56.69 -60.63
CA ALA A 227 25.68 58.10 -60.94
C ALA A 227 26.74 59.01 -60.31
N ALA A 228 27.13 58.73 -59.07
CA ALA A 228 28.20 59.47 -58.38
C ALA A 228 29.55 59.31 -59.10
N ILE A 229 29.93 58.09 -59.47
CA ILE A 229 31.15 57.81 -60.26
C ILE A 229 31.11 58.58 -61.58
N SER A 230 29.98 58.57 -62.29
CA SER A 230 29.85 59.29 -63.57
C SER A 230 30.09 60.80 -63.41
N ARG A 231 29.63 61.41 -62.31
CA ARG A 231 29.87 62.82 -61.99
C ARG A 231 31.34 63.10 -61.65
N ILE A 232 31.98 62.18 -60.93
CA ILE A 232 33.41 62.27 -60.62
C ILE A 232 34.23 62.18 -61.90
N ASP A 233 33.91 61.25 -62.80
CA ASP A 233 34.58 61.09 -64.07
C ASP A 233 34.44 62.35 -64.95
N SER A 234 33.24 62.94 -65.03
CA SER A 234 33.05 64.20 -65.75
C SER A 234 33.86 65.35 -65.15
N ALA A 235 33.82 65.51 -63.82
CA ALA A 235 34.59 66.55 -63.13
C ALA A 235 36.10 66.35 -63.28
N THR A 236 36.57 65.10 -63.27
CA THR A 236 37.98 64.74 -63.48
C THR A 236 38.41 65.09 -64.90
N ARG A 237 37.59 64.80 -65.92
CA ARG A 237 37.88 65.18 -67.31
C ARG A 237 37.94 66.70 -67.50
N GLU A 238 37.02 67.44 -66.87
CA GLU A 238 37.05 68.91 -66.89
C GLU A 238 38.32 69.46 -66.25
N LEU A 239 38.71 68.92 -65.08
CA LEU A 239 39.95 69.31 -64.39
C LEU A 239 41.19 69.01 -65.23
N ILE A 240 41.28 67.82 -65.85
CA ILE A 240 42.37 67.46 -66.76
C ILE A 240 42.41 68.43 -67.96
N GLY A 241 41.25 68.75 -68.54
CA GLY A 241 41.14 69.72 -69.63
C GLY A 241 41.68 71.09 -69.24
N ARG A 242 41.29 71.61 -68.07
CA ARG A 242 41.80 72.89 -67.52
C ARG A 242 43.29 72.84 -67.21
N ALA A 243 43.78 71.73 -66.65
CA ALA A 243 45.20 71.55 -66.36
C ALA A 243 46.03 71.58 -67.67
N ASN A 244 45.56 70.89 -68.71
CA ASN A 244 46.20 70.89 -70.02
C ASN A 244 46.19 72.28 -70.67
N SER A 245 45.07 73.01 -70.61
CA SER A 245 45.02 74.38 -71.16
C SER A 245 45.97 75.32 -70.43
N PHE A 246 46.03 75.23 -69.09
CA PHE A 246 46.95 76.03 -68.28
C PHE A 246 48.41 75.69 -68.59
N GLN A 247 48.73 74.41 -68.81
CA GLN A 247 50.07 73.97 -69.19
C GLN A 247 50.48 74.52 -70.57
N GLU A 248 49.58 74.52 -71.55
CA GLU A 248 49.84 75.13 -72.87
C GLU A 248 50.00 76.64 -72.80
N GLU A 249 49.21 77.32 -71.96
CA GLU A 249 49.35 78.76 -71.72
C GLU A 249 50.72 79.08 -71.09
N ILE A 250 51.16 78.32 -70.08
CA ILE A 250 52.51 78.41 -69.53
C ILE A 250 53.59 78.21 -70.61
N ARG A 251 53.45 77.17 -71.45
CA ARG A 251 54.40 76.91 -72.54
C ARG A 251 54.47 78.06 -73.53
N ARG A 252 53.31 78.63 -73.89
CA ARG A 252 53.23 79.80 -74.78
C ARG A 252 53.92 81.01 -74.14
N TYR A 253 53.62 81.31 -72.88
CA TYR A 253 54.29 82.38 -72.14
C TYR A 253 55.80 82.19 -72.11
N GLN A 254 56.29 80.98 -71.81
CA GLN A 254 57.72 80.68 -71.78
C GLN A 254 58.40 80.75 -73.16
N GLY A 255 57.73 80.27 -74.21
CA GLY A 255 58.31 80.12 -75.54
C GLY A 255 58.18 81.32 -76.46
N GLN A 256 57.10 82.09 -76.36
CA GLN A 256 56.83 83.24 -77.22
C GLN A 256 56.93 84.55 -76.45
N ASP A 257 56.12 84.73 -75.42
CA ASP A 257 55.95 86.05 -74.80
C ASP A 257 57.20 86.46 -74.02
N LEU A 258 57.80 85.53 -73.27
CA LEU A 258 59.05 85.77 -72.55
C LEU A 258 60.22 85.99 -73.52
N GLN A 259 60.29 85.20 -74.60
CA GLN A 259 61.33 85.36 -75.63
C GLN A 259 61.20 86.70 -76.37
N ASN A 260 59.98 87.10 -76.73
CA ASN A 260 59.70 88.38 -77.36
C ASN A 260 60.01 89.53 -76.40
N TYR A 261 59.60 89.45 -75.14
CA TYR A 261 59.92 90.46 -74.13
C TYR A 261 61.43 90.62 -73.94
N ILE A 262 62.18 89.50 -73.81
CA ILE A 262 63.64 89.54 -73.70
C ILE A 262 64.23 90.18 -74.96
N LYS A 263 63.75 89.81 -76.15
CA LYS A 263 64.22 90.38 -77.41
C LYS A 263 63.98 91.88 -77.48
N ASP A 264 62.76 92.34 -77.17
CA ASP A 264 62.41 93.76 -77.17
C ASP A 264 63.20 94.54 -76.11
N PHE A 265 63.44 93.95 -74.94
CA PHE A 265 64.20 94.58 -73.87
C PHE A 265 65.69 94.80 -74.22
N TYR A 266 66.30 93.87 -74.97
CA TYR A 266 67.73 93.93 -75.31
C TYR A 266 68.03 94.49 -76.71
N TYR A 267 67.08 94.44 -77.65
CA TYR A 267 67.29 94.79 -79.06
C TYR A 267 66.24 95.74 -79.66
N GLY A 268 65.22 96.13 -78.88
CA GLY A 268 64.24 97.15 -79.26
C GLY A 268 64.72 98.58 -78.97
#